data_AF-A0A496ZNF3-F1
#
_entry.id   AF-A0A496ZNF3-F1
#
_cell.length_a   1.000
_cell.length_b   1.000
_cell.length_c   1.000
_cell.angle_alpha   90.00
_cell.angle_beta   90.00
_cell.angle_gamma   90.00
#
_symmetry.space_group_name_H-M   'P 1'
#
loop_
_entity.id
_entity.type
_entity.pdbx_description
1 polymer ?
#
loop_
_entity_poly.entity_id
_entity_poly.type
_entity_poly.pdbx_seq_one_letter_code
_entity_poly.pdbx_strand_id
1 'polypeptide(L)'
;MGTIDIICTIFIILVAIFGLKKGLVMSIIGIFGWIIGIIISLALGPSVSNLLQDLIKISSDIANIIGYIIVFVVVLAILGILCSLIHKSIQFLHLGTIDHLLGFIFGCIKALIIIFVVVFIVRLMPLSKQMENYINSSYIVSFSEKFVNAIIDRTNLKQPIDKMKHKLPLNKDYDSVNTETESIKER
;
A
#
# COMPACT_ATOMS: atom_id res chain seq x y z
N MET A 1 -6.70 -15.53 -16.90
CA MET A 1 -6.64 -14.32 -16.06
C MET A 1 -7.13 -14.72 -14.69
N GLY A 2 -6.24 -14.75 -13.68
CA GLY A 2 -6.63 -15.09 -12.32
C GLY A 2 -7.57 -14.02 -11.75
N THR A 3 -8.44 -14.37 -10.81
CA THR A 3 -9.33 -13.41 -10.13
C THR A 3 -8.55 -12.25 -9.49
N ILE A 4 -7.32 -12.52 -9.03
CA ILE A 4 -6.40 -11.53 -8.45
C ILE A 4 -5.93 -10.52 -9.51
N ASP A 5 -5.60 -10.97 -10.73
CA ASP A 5 -5.22 -10.06 -11.82
C ASP A 5 -6.36 -9.07 -12.12
N ILE A 6 -7.60 -9.55 -12.17
CA ILE A 6 -8.77 -8.71 -12.45
C ILE A 6 -8.93 -7.63 -11.37
N ILE A 7 -8.82 -8.01 -10.10
CA ILE A 7 -8.92 -7.07 -8.97
C ILE A 7 -7.80 -6.02 -9.03
N CYS A 8 -6.56 -6.45 -9.25
CA CYS A 8 -5.42 -5.55 -9.36
C CYS A 8 -5.53 -4.61 -10.57
N THR A 9 -5.96 -5.12 -11.74
CA THR A 9 -6.17 -4.30 -12.94
C THR A 9 -7.27 -3.26 -12.71
N ILE A 10 -8.39 -3.64 -12.12
CA ILE A 10 -9.47 -2.70 -11.75
C ILE A 10 -8.94 -1.63 -10.81
N PHE A 11 -8.17 -2.02 -9.78
CA PHE A 11 -7.56 -1.08 -8.85
C PHE A 11 -6.62 -0.10 -9.54
N ILE A 12 -5.73 -0.57 -10.43
CA ILE A 12 -4.83 0.29 -11.20
C ILE A 12 -5.63 1.28 -12.05
N ILE A 13 -6.64 0.79 -12.78
CA ILE A 13 -7.48 1.64 -13.63
C ILE A 13 -8.19 2.71 -12.80
N LEU A 14 -8.78 2.35 -11.65
CA LEU A 14 -9.41 3.33 -10.76
C LEU A 14 -8.40 4.41 -10.34
N VAL A 15 -7.25 4.01 -9.79
CA VAL A 15 -6.25 4.96 -9.31
C VAL A 15 -5.69 5.82 -10.45
N ALA A 16 -5.50 5.26 -11.64
CA ALA A 16 -5.05 5.96 -12.82
C ALA A 16 -6.08 6.99 -13.30
N ILE A 17 -7.38 6.66 -13.33
CA ILE A 17 -8.46 7.59 -13.65
C ILE A 17 -8.53 8.72 -12.59
N PHE A 18 -8.36 8.38 -11.30
CA PHE A 18 -8.27 9.40 -10.26
C PHE A 18 -7.08 10.34 -10.45
N GLY A 19 -5.92 9.82 -10.88
CA GLY A 19 -4.74 10.60 -11.23
C GLY A 19 -4.96 11.49 -12.45
N LEU A 20 -5.61 10.96 -13.48
CA LEU A 20 -6.00 11.70 -14.69
C LEU A 20 -6.91 12.88 -14.33
N LYS A 21 -7.93 12.66 -13.47
CA LYS A 21 -8.89 13.71 -13.08
C LYS A 21 -8.30 14.77 -12.16
N LYS A 22 -7.33 14.41 -11.31
CA LYS A 22 -6.68 15.36 -10.40
C LYS A 22 -5.53 16.13 -11.06
N GLY A 23 -4.86 15.54 -12.03
CA GLY A 23 -3.62 16.08 -12.59
C GLY A 23 -2.36 15.65 -11.82
N LEU A 24 -1.19 15.80 -12.43
CA LEU A 24 0.11 15.47 -11.84
C LEU A 24 0.39 16.37 -10.64
N VAL A 25 0.26 17.70 -10.82
CA VAL A 25 0.61 18.68 -9.79
C VAL A 25 -0.17 18.43 -8.51
N MET A 26 -1.49 18.24 -8.62
CA MET A 26 -2.35 17.96 -7.47
C MET A 26 -2.02 16.63 -6.81
N SER A 27 -1.62 15.63 -7.60
CA SER A 27 -1.22 14.32 -7.07
C SER A 27 0.07 14.41 -6.25
N ILE A 28 1.04 15.21 -6.70
CA ILE A 28 2.29 15.46 -5.98
C ILE A 28 2.03 16.27 -4.70
N ILE A 29 1.26 17.36 -4.78
CA ILE A 29 0.89 18.16 -3.60
C ILE A 29 0.17 17.29 -2.57
N GLY A 30 -0.70 16.36 -3.01
CA GLY A 30 -1.36 15.41 -2.13
C GLY A 30 -0.38 14.56 -1.33
N ILE A 31 0.68 14.03 -1.96
CA ILE A 31 1.70 13.23 -1.25
C ILE A 31 2.46 14.09 -0.24
N PHE A 32 2.87 15.30 -0.64
CA PHE A 32 3.50 16.23 0.30
C PHE A 32 2.57 16.59 1.45
N GLY A 33 1.28 16.76 1.20
CA GLY A 33 0.29 17.02 2.23
C GLY A 33 0.18 15.90 3.26
N TRP A 34 0.25 14.64 2.83
CA TRP A 34 0.33 13.49 3.75
C TRP A 34 1.61 13.50 4.57
N ILE A 35 2.77 13.74 3.96
CA ILE A 35 4.07 13.79 4.66
C ILE A 35 4.08 14.94 5.69
N ILE A 36 3.68 16.14 5.28
CA ILE A 36 3.59 17.32 6.14
C ILE A 36 2.59 17.06 7.28
N GLY A 37 1.44 16.45 6.97
CA GLY A 37 0.43 16.08 7.97
C GLY A 37 1.00 15.17 9.05
N ILE A 38 1.78 14.16 8.68
CA ILE A 38 2.44 13.26 9.64
C ILE A 38 3.44 14.04 10.50
N ILE A 39 4.29 14.86 9.90
CA ILE A 39 5.31 15.64 10.64
C ILE A 39 4.66 16.59 11.64
N ILE A 40 3.62 17.32 11.22
CA ILE A 40 2.90 18.27 12.08
C ILE A 40 2.14 17.51 13.17
N SER A 41 1.50 16.39 12.86
CA SER A 41 0.87 15.52 13.85
C SER A 41 1.87 15.03 14.89
N LEU A 42 3.07 14.61 14.47
CA LEU A 42 4.12 14.19 15.38
C LEU A 42 4.56 15.31 16.33
N ALA A 43 4.56 16.57 15.86
CA ALA A 43 4.95 17.73 16.66
C ALA A 43 3.85 18.22 17.62
N LEU A 44 2.60 18.28 17.17
CA LEU A 44 1.46 18.85 17.93
C LEU A 44 0.61 17.80 18.65
N GLY A 45 0.76 16.52 18.30
CA GLY A 45 0.05 15.40 18.92
C GLY A 45 0.20 15.33 20.44
N PRO A 46 1.40 15.53 21.03
CA PRO A 46 1.56 15.54 22.48
C PRO A 46 0.75 16.63 23.18
N SER A 47 0.66 17.84 22.60
CA SER A 47 -0.11 18.94 23.16
C SER A 47 -1.60 18.62 23.24
N VAL A 48 -2.14 17.99 22.19
CA VAL A 48 -3.54 17.55 22.15
C VAL A 48 -3.78 16.35 23.06
N SER A 49 -2.84 15.41 23.13
CA SER A 49 -2.91 14.28 24.05
C SER A 49 -3.03 14.72 25.51
N ASN A 50 -2.22 15.68 25.94
CA ASN A 50 -2.27 16.21 27.32
C ASN A 50 -3.64 16.83 27.62
N LEU A 51 -4.19 17.63 26.70
CA LEU A 51 -5.53 18.18 26.86
C LEU A 51 -6.61 17.08 26.97
N LEU A 52 -6.48 16.00 26.22
CA LEU A 52 -7.40 14.85 26.29
C LEU A 52 -7.31 14.12 27.63
N GLN A 53 -6.10 13.97 28.18
CA GLN A 53 -5.89 13.38 29.50
C GLN A 53 -6.55 14.23 30.60
N ASP A 54 -6.40 15.55 30.53
CA ASP A 54 -6.97 16.47 31.51
C ASP A 54 -8.50 16.53 31.45
N LEU A 55 -9.08 16.52 30.24
CA LEU A 55 -10.53 16.64 30.03
C LEU A 55 -11.30 15.33 30.28
N ILE A 56 -10.75 14.19 29.82
CA ILE A 56 -11.50 12.93 29.73
C ILE A 56 -10.92 11.84 30.65
N LYS A 57 -9.76 12.09 31.30
CA LYS A 57 -9.11 11.17 32.25
C LYS A 57 -8.89 9.76 31.70
N ILE A 58 -8.57 9.65 30.41
CA ILE A 58 -8.26 8.40 29.72
C ILE A 58 -6.79 8.02 29.99
N SER A 59 -6.43 6.74 29.82
CA SER A 59 -5.03 6.30 29.90
C SER A 59 -4.13 7.02 28.89
N SER A 60 -2.89 7.30 29.30
CA SER A 60 -1.91 8.06 28.50
C SER A 60 -1.66 7.46 27.12
N ASP A 61 -1.59 6.13 27.01
CA ASP A 61 -1.37 5.45 25.73
C ASP A 61 -2.52 5.69 24.74
N ILE A 62 -3.76 5.59 25.21
CA ILE A 62 -4.95 5.80 24.37
C ILE A 62 -5.06 7.29 24.01
N ALA A 63 -4.83 8.19 24.97
CA ALA A 63 -4.86 9.64 24.73
C ALA A 63 -3.80 10.08 23.71
N ASN A 64 -2.60 9.49 23.73
CA ASN A 64 -1.56 9.75 22.74
C ASN A 64 -2.03 9.36 21.34
N ILE A 65 -2.48 8.12 21.15
CA ILE A 65 -2.95 7.62 19.86
C ILE A 65 -4.06 8.52 19.30
N ILE A 66 -5.06 8.83 20.13
CA ILE A 66 -6.18 9.69 19.73
C ILE A 66 -5.69 11.11 19.43
N GLY A 67 -4.79 11.69 20.23
CA GLY A 67 -4.24 13.02 20.03
C GLY A 67 -3.52 13.15 18.68
N TYR A 68 -2.65 12.20 18.33
CA TYR A 68 -1.99 12.17 17.02
C TYR A 68 -3.00 12.06 15.87
N ILE A 69 -4.00 11.18 15.99
CA ILE A 69 -5.02 11.01 14.96
C ILE A 69 -5.85 12.29 14.78
N ILE A 70 -6.28 12.93 15.86
CA ILE A 70 -7.04 14.19 15.82
C ILE A 70 -6.23 15.26 15.10
N VAL A 71 -4.99 15.50 15.52
CA VAL A 71 -4.13 16.51 14.88
C VAL A 71 -3.91 16.17 13.42
N PHE A 72 -3.63 14.91 13.10
CA PHE A 72 -3.41 14.46 11.73
C PHE A 72 -4.62 14.77 10.83
N VAL A 73 -5.82 14.42 11.28
CA VAL A 73 -7.07 14.66 10.54
C VAL A 73 -7.33 16.17 10.38
N VAL A 74 -7.15 16.95 11.44
CA VAL A 74 -7.33 18.41 11.39
C VAL A 74 -6.36 19.05 10.40
N VAL A 75 -5.08 18.66 10.45
CA VAL A 75 -4.05 19.18 9.53
C VAL A 75 -4.35 18.77 8.09
N LEU A 76 -4.74 17.52 7.84
CA LEU A 76 -5.14 17.09 6.51
C LEU A 76 -6.38 17.83 6.00
N ALA A 77 -7.34 18.15 6.87
CA ALA A 77 -8.51 18.95 6.49
C ALA A 77 -8.09 20.36 6.06
N ILE A 78 -7.22 21.02 6.83
CA ILE A 78 -6.68 22.35 6.50
C ILE A 78 -5.90 22.32 5.18
N LEU A 79 -4.98 21.36 5.03
CA LEU A 79 -4.21 21.18 3.81
C LEU A 79 -5.12 20.87 2.62
N GLY A 80 -6.17 20.07 2.81
CA GLY A 80 -7.15 19.76 1.77
C GLY A 80 -7.89 21.01 1.28
N ILE A 81 -8.30 21.89 2.19
CA ILE A 81 -8.89 23.19 1.83
C ILE A 81 -7.88 24.01 1.03
N LEU A 82 -6.64 24.15 1.52
CA LEU A 82 -5.58 24.91 0.86
C LEU A 82 -5.28 24.36 -0.55
N CYS A 83 -5.26 23.04 -0.67
CA CYS A 83 -5.06 22.33 -1.92
C CYS A 83 -6.20 22.60 -2.91
N SER A 84 -7.45 22.69 -2.44
CA SER A 84 -8.59 23.05 -3.28
C SER A 84 -8.49 24.49 -3.80
N LEU A 85 -7.91 25.42 -3.02
CA LEU A 85 -7.68 26.79 -3.48
C LEU A 85 -6.62 26.81 -4.59
N ILE A 86 -5.50 26.12 -4.36
CA ILE A 86 -4.41 25.99 -5.33
C ILE A 86 -4.89 25.32 -6.62
N HIS A 87 -5.74 24.29 -6.51
CA HIS A 87 -6.27 23.59 -7.66
C HIS A 87 -7.04 24.53 -8.61
N LYS A 88 -7.85 25.44 -8.05
CA LYS A 88 -8.56 26.45 -8.85
C LYS A 88 -7.57 27.36 -9.59
N SER A 89 -6.50 27.81 -8.91
CA SER A 89 -5.46 28.62 -9.54
C SER A 89 -4.78 27.90 -10.71
N ILE A 90 -4.45 26.62 -10.55
CA ILE A 90 -3.78 25.82 -11.59
C ILE A 90 -4.69 25.63 -12.81
N GLN A 91 -6.00 25.47 -12.63
CA GLN A 91 -6.92 25.33 -13.75
C GLN A 91 -6.93 26.55 -14.69
N PHE A 92 -6.62 27.75 -14.19
CA PHE A 92 -6.50 28.95 -15.03
C PHE A 92 -5.25 28.96 -15.91
N LEU A 93 -4.21 28.17 -15.58
CA LEU A 93 -2.92 28.19 -16.29
C LEU A 93 -2.94 27.44 -17.64
N HIS A 94 -4.09 26.96 -18.13
CA HIS A 94 -4.24 26.25 -19.42
C HIS A 94 -3.29 25.05 -19.66
N LEU A 95 -2.67 24.50 -18.62
CA LEU A 95 -1.82 23.30 -18.67
C LEU A 95 -2.61 21.99 -18.92
N GLY A 96 -3.90 22.12 -19.25
CA GLY A 96 -4.97 21.18 -18.91
C GLY A 96 -4.99 19.82 -19.59
N THR A 97 -4.08 19.52 -20.52
CA THR A 97 -4.00 18.18 -21.14
C THR A 97 -2.76 17.41 -20.72
N ILE A 98 -1.59 18.06 -20.74
CA ILE A 98 -0.32 17.41 -20.38
C ILE A 98 -0.28 17.10 -18.88
N ASP A 99 -0.74 18.01 -18.02
CA ASP A 99 -0.80 17.76 -16.58
C ASP A 99 -1.72 16.58 -16.22
N HIS A 100 -2.84 16.43 -16.92
CA HIS A 100 -3.77 15.34 -16.71
C HIS A 100 -3.17 14.01 -17.21
N LEU A 101 -2.55 14.01 -18.39
CA LEU A 101 -1.87 12.82 -18.93
C LEU A 101 -0.71 12.35 -18.04
N LEU A 102 0.10 13.28 -17.54
CA LEU A 102 1.13 12.97 -16.55
C LEU A 102 0.52 12.50 -15.23
N GLY A 103 -0.63 13.05 -14.83
CA GLY A 103 -1.41 12.58 -13.69
C GLY A 103 -1.88 11.13 -13.82
N PHE A 104 -2.26 10.69 -15.03
CA PHE A 104 -2.57 9.29 -15.32
C PHE A 104 -1.36 8.39 -15.11
N ILE A 105 -0.21 8.75 -15.69
CA ILE A 105 1.04 7.99 -15.56
C ILE A 105 1.45 7.91 -14.09
N PHE A 106 1.38 9.03 -13.36
CA PHE A 106 1.67 9.08 -11.94
C PHE A 106 0.71 8.22 -11.11
N GLY A 107 -0.59 8.22 -11.45
CA GLY A 107 -1.60 7.36 -10.86
C GLY A 107 -1.28 5.87 -11.06
N CYS A 108 -0.88 5.47 -12.26
CA CYS A 108 -0.43 4.12 -12.56
C CYS A 108 0.80 3.73 -11.70
N ILE A 109 1.81 4.59 -11.63
CA ILE A 109 3.01 4.36 -10.81
C ILE A 109 2.61 4.18 -9.33
N LYS A 110 1.75 5.06 -8.81
CA LYS A 110 1.27 4.95 -7.42
C LYS A 110 0.52 3.65 -7.17
N ALA A 111 -0.35 3.24 -8.10
CA ALA A 111 -1.09 2.00 -7.99
C ALA A 111 -0.17 0.77 -7.98
N LEU A 112 0.86 0.77 -8.83
CA LEU A 112 1.88 -0.28 -8.86
C LEU A 112 2.65 -0.36 -7.54
N ILE A 113 3.04 0.78 -6.97
CA ILE A 113 3.71 0.82 -5.65
C ILE A 113 2.80 0.22 -4.57
N ILE A 114 1.52 0.57 -4.55
CA ILE A 114 0.56 0.03 -3.57
C ILE A 114 0.43 -1.49 -3.74
N ILE A 115 0.26 -1.98 -4.97
CA ILE A 115 0.18 -3.42 -5.24
C ILE A 115 1.45 -4.12 -4.79
N PHE A 116 2.62 -3.53 -5.04
CA PHE A 116 3.91 -4.06 -4.60
C PHE A 116 3.97 -4.21 -3.08
N VAL A 117 3.58 -3.18 -2.33
CA VAL A 117 3.54 -3.23 -0.86
C VAL A 117 2.54 -4.29 -0.38
N VAL A 118 1.37 -4.40 -1.01
CA VAL A 118 0.36 -5.41 -0.66
C VAL A 118 0.90 -6.82 -0.89
N VAL A 119 1.47 -7.10 -2.06
CA VAL A 119 2.06 -8.41 -2.38
C VAL A 119 3.20 -8.75 -1.44
N PHE A 120 4.05 -7.78 -1.10
CA PHE A 120 5.14 -7.96 -0.14
C PHE A 120 4.60 -8.37 1.24
N ILE A 121 3.62 -7.65 1.78
CA ILE A 121 2.98 -7.98 3.07
C ILE A 121 2.34 -9.37 3.01
N VAL A 122 1.60 -9.66 1.95
CA VAL A 122 0.94 -10.95 1.72
C VAL A 122 1.96 -12.10 1.71
N ARG A 123 3.16 -11.91 1.15
CA ARG A 123 4.26 -12.90 1.21
C ARG A 123 4.90 -13.06 2.58
N LEU A 124 4.92 -12.02 3.40
CA LEU A 124 5.40 -12.11 4.79
C LEU A 124 4.40 -12.86 5.69
N MET A 125 3.13 -12.92 5.29
CA MET A 125 2.12 -13.70 5.99
C MET A 125 2.18 -15.18 5.58
N PRO A 126 2.09 -16.13 6.53
CA PRO A 126 1.95 -17.55 6.22
C PRO A 126 0.54 -17.80 5.67
N LEU A 127 0.39 -17.71 4.35
CA LEU A 127 -0.86 -18.01 3.65
C LEU A 127 -1.08 -19.51 3.50
N SER A 128 -2.34 -19.94 3.49
CA SER A 128 -2.71 -21.32 3.19
C SER A 128 -2.47 -21.65 1.70
N LYS A 129 -2.08 -22.89 1.39
CA LYS A 129 -1.75 -23.37 0.02
C LYS A 129 -2.86 -23.12 -1.03
N GLN A 130 -4.12 -23.02 -0.59
CA GLN A 130 -5.22 -22.65 -1.48
C GLN A 130 -5.10 -21.21 -2.00
N MET A 131 -4.66 -20.25 -1.18
CA MET A 131 -4.41 -18.87 -1.62
C MET A 131 -3.15 -18.76 -2.49
N GLU A 132 -2.16 -19.62 -2.26
CA GLU A 132 -0.89 -19.65 -3.01
C GLU A 132 -1.10 -19.98 -4.50
N ASN A 133 -2.01 -20.91 -4.83
CA ASN A 133 -2.35 -21.25 -6.22
C ASN A 133 -3.05 -20.11 -6.97
N TYR A 134 -3.87 -19.30 -6.30
CA TYR A 134 -4.47 -18.10 -6.92
C TYR A 134 -3.42 -17.01 -7.16
N ILE A 135 -2.46 -16.85 -6.25
CA ILE A 135 -1.38 -15.85 -6.31
C ILE A 135 -0.34 -16.19 -7.40
N ASN A 136 0.04 -17.47 -7.54
CA ASN A 136 1.03 -17.92 -8.52
C ASN A 136 0.53 -17.91 -9.97
N SER A 137 -0.80 -17.87 -10.18
CA SER A 137 -1.41 -17.75 -11.52
C SER A 137 -1.42 -16.31 -12.06
N SER A 138 -1.01 -15.34 -11.25
CA SER A 138 -1.17 -13.91 -11.53
C SER A 138 0.07 -13.33 -12.22
N TYR A 139 -0.10 -12.77 -13.43
CA TYR A 139 1.00 -12.14 -14.17
C TYR A 139 1.56 -10.90 -13.45
N ILE A 140 0.70 -10.17 -12.73
CA ILE A 140 1.09 -8.98 -11.95
C ILE A 140 1.98 -9.36 -10.77
N VAL A 141 1.73 -10.54 -10.16
CA VAL A 141 2.57 -11.08 -9.10
C VAL A 141 3.94 -11.46 -9.66
N SER A 142 4.02 -12.17 -10.79
CA SER A 142 5.30 -12.50 -11.44
C SER A 142 6.14 -11.26 -11.81
N PHE A 143 5.51 -10.18 -12.29
CA PHE A 143 6.19 -8.90 -12.52
C PHE A 143 6.73 -8.31 -11.21
N SER A 144 5.91 -8.30 -10.15
CA SER A 144 6.33 -7.82 -8.83
C SER A 144 7.47 -8.68 -8.25
N GLU A 145 7.49 -9.98 -8.51
CA GLU A 145 8.54 -10.88 -8.03
C GLU A 145 9.91 -10.57 -8.61
N LYS A 146 9.99 -10.16 -9.88
CA LYS A 146 11.27 -9.72 -10.46
C LYS A 146 11.84 -8.52 -9.71
N PHE A 147 10.99 -7.58 -9.31
CA PHE A 147 11.39 -6.42 -8.52
C PHE A 147 11.69 -6.78 -7.06
N VAL A 148 10.88 -7.63 -6.44
CA VAL A 148 11.11 -8.11 -5.07
C VAL A 148 12.44 -8.87 -4.99
N ASN A 149 12.68 -9.80 -5.92
CA ASN A 149 13.93 -10.57 -5.97
C ASN A 149 15.13 -9.67 -6.28
N ALA A 150 14.98 -8.67 -7.17
CA ALA A 150 16.01 -7.67 -7.42
C ALA A 150 16.35 -6.83 -6.17
N ILE A 151 15.36 -6.50 -5.33
CA ILE A 151 15.59 -5.80 -4.06
C ILE A 151 16.22 -6.74 -3.02
N ILE A 152 15.72 -7.98 -2.89
CA ILE A 152 16.20 -8.99 -1.93
C ILE A 152 17.65 -9.40 -2.22
N ASP A 153 18.00 -9.61 -3.50
CA ASP A 153 19.37 -9.94 -3.91
C ASP A 153 20.35 -8.80 -3.59
N ARG A 154 19.88 -7.55 -3.57
CA ARG A 154 20.69 -6.37 -3.23
C ARG A 154 20.78 -6.11 -1.72
N THR A 155 19.92 -6.71 -0.89
CA THR A 155 19.79 -6.37 0.54
C THR A 155 20.17 -7.49 1.52
N ASN A 156 20.77 -8.61 1.08
CA ASN A 156 21.14 -9.75 1.94
C ASN A 156 19.97 -10.32 2.78
N LEU A 157 18.72 -10.04 2.39
CA LEU A 157 17.51 -10.47 3.11
C LEU A 157 17.15 -11.95 2.89
N LYS A 158 17.93 -12.72 2.13
CA LYS A 158 17.73 -14.18 1.95
C LYS A 158 17.80 -14.93 3.28
N GLN A 159 18.78 -14.58 4.11
CA GLN A 159 19.07 -15.22 5.41
C GLN A 159 17.87 -15.23 6.39
N PRO A 160 17.17 -14.12 6.65
CA PRO A 160 16.00 -14.12 7.53
C PRO A 160 14.79 -14.83 6.93
N ILE A 161 14.59 -14.80 5.60
CA ILE A 161 13.44 -15.43 4.92
C ILE A 161 13.55 -16.96 4.97
N ASP A 162 14.75 -17.52 4.73
CA ASP A 162 14.96 -18.97 4.74
C ASP A 162 14.84 -19.56 6.16
N LYS A 163 15.26 -18.81 7.18
CA LYS A 163 15.07 -19.19 8.59
C LYS A 163 13.59 -19.23 9.00
N MET A 164 12.74 -18.38 8.45
CA MET A 164 11.30 -18.40 8.72
C MET A 164 10.63 -19.61 8.03
N LYS A 165 11.02 -19.91 6.79
CA LYS A 165 10.53 -21.10 6.06
C LYS A 165 10.81 -22.41 6.81
N HIS A 166 12.00 -22.55 7.40
CA HIS A 166 12.37 -23.77 8.12
C HIS A 166 11.67 -23.92 9.49
N LYS A 167 11.22 -22.82 10.12
CA LYS A 167 10.45 -22.87 11.38
C LYS A 167 8.97 -23.18 11.18
N LEU A 168 8.51 -23.22 9.93
CA LEU A 168 7.13 -23.51 9.59
C LEU A 168 7.05 -24.97 9.10
N PRO A 169 6.08 -25.78 9.59
CA PRO A 169 5.94 -27.20 9.23
C PRO A 169 5.42 -27.44 7.79
N LEU A 170 5.65 -26.51 6.86
CA LEU A 170 5.07 -26.48 5.52
C LEU A 170 5.64 -27.54 4.56
N ASN A 171 6.72 -28.21 4.93
CA ASN A 171 7.39 -29.19 4.05
C ASN A 171 6.72 -30.58 4.07
N LYS A 172 6.11 -31.01 5.17
CA LYS A 172 5.59 -32.39 5.28
C LYS A 172 4.26 -32.62 4.56
N ASP A 173 3.44 -31.59 4.42
CA ASP A 173 2.16 -31.65 3.71
C ASP A 173 2.29 -31.44 2.19
N TYR A 174 3.50 -31.21 1.67
CA TYR A 174 3.75 -31.05 0.23
C TYR A 174 3.91 -32.41 -0.46
N ASP A 175 4.66 -33.31 0.17
CA ASP A 175 4.99 -34.61 -0.43
C ASP A 175 3.83 -35.62 -0.35
N SER A 176 2.99 -35.56 0.71
CA SER A 176 1.89 -36.52 0.90
C SER A 176 0.77 -36.39 -0.14
N VAL A 177 0.45 -35.17 -0.57
CA VAL A 177 -0.66 -34.90 -1.50
C VAL A 177 -0.28 -35.24 -2.95
N ASN A 178 0.98 -35.01 -3.34
CA ASN A 178 1.45 -35.39 -4.68
C ASN A 178 1.52 -36.91 -4.86
N THR A 179 1.84 -37.64 -3.79
CA THR A 179 1.89 -39.11 -3.82
C THR A 179 0.50 -39.73 -4.04
N GLU A 180 -0.55 -39.17 -3.43
CA GLU A 180 -1.93 -39.62 -3.69
C GLU A 180 -2.39 -39.27 -5.11
N THR A 181 -2.01 -38.10 -5.62
CA THR A 181 -2.46 -37.63 -6.94
C THR A 181 -1.83 -38.42 -8.09
N GLU A 182 -0.59 -38.90 -7.93
CA GLU A 182 0.05 -39.81 -8.89
C GLU A 182 -0.58 -41.21 -8.86
N SER A 183 -0.97 -41.72 -7.68
CA SER A 183 -1.61 -43.04 -7.55
C SER A 183 -3.00 -43.15 -8.21
N ILE A 184 -3.69 -42.00 -8.37
CA ILE A 184 -5.00 -41.92 -9.03
C ILE A 184 -4.85 -41.82 -10.56
N LYS A 185 -3.68 -41.42 -11.06
CA LYS A 185 -3.42 -41.26 -12.50
C LYS A 185 -2.95 -42.55 -13.17
N GLU A 186 -2.52 -43.54 -12.39
CA GLU A 186 -2.08 -44.87 -12.84
C GLU A 186 -3.14 -45.98 -12.67
N ARG A 187 -4.36 -45.66 -12.23
CA ARG A 187 -5.52 -46.58 -12.23
C ARG A 187 -6.59 -46.12 -13.19
#